data_AF-A0A0V0SY05-F1
#
_entry.id   AF-A0A0V0SY05-F1
#
_cell.length_a   1.000
_cell.length_b   1.000
_cell.length_c   1.000
_cell.angle_alpha   90.00
_cell.angle_beta   90.00
_cell.angle_gamma   90.00
#
_symmetry.space_group_name_H-M   'P 1'
#
loop_
_entity.id
_entity.type
_entity.pdbx_description
1 polymer ?
#
loop_
_entity_poly.entity_id
_entity_poly.type
_entity_poly.pdbx_seq_one_letter_code
_entity_poly.pdbx_strand_id
1 'polypeptide(L)' 'LKACQTTSIIRFASTDAPTRILKCIDMVKKSNFNNDPFLKGFGVQIKAEPMNVSGRVLPPPRLEYGKGNGGR' A
#
# COMPACT_ATOMS: atom_id res chain seq x y z
N LEU A 1 17.21 0.33 18.91
CA LEU A 1 16.14 -0.65 19.15
C LEU A 1 16.76 -2.03 19.24
N LYS A 2 16.45 -2.82 20.28
CA LYS A 2 16.98 -4.19 20.40
C LYS A 2 16.33 -5.10 19.35
N ALA A 3 17.00 -6.18 18.95
CA ALA A 3 16.49 -7.10 17.93
C ALA A 3 15.08 -7.64 18.26
N CYS A 4 14.82 -7.99 19.52
CA CYS A 4 13.49 -8.45 19.95
C CYS A 4 12.39 -7.39 19.80
N GLN A 5 12.70 -6.12 20.05
CA GLN A 5 11.75 -5.01 19.91
C GLN A 5 11.40 -4.78 18.43
N THR A 6 12.40 -4.85 17.55
CA THR A 6 12.23 -4.71 16.10
C THR A 6 11.32 -5.79 15.55
N THR A 7 11.52 -7.05 15.95
CA THR A 7 10.66 -8.18 15.54
C THR A 7 9.21 -7.97 15.97
N SER A 8 8.96 -7.49 17.19
CA SER A 8 7.61 -7.22 17.67
C SER A 8 6.93 -6.10 16.89
N ILE A 9 7.66 -5.01 16.58
CA ILE A 9 7.14 -3.90 15.78
C ILE A 9 6.76 -4.37 14.37
N ILE A 10 7.63 -5.16 13.72
CA ILE A 10 7.36 -5.68 12.38
C ILE A 10 6.12 -6.57 12.39
N ARG A 11 6.01 -7.50 13.34
CA ARG A 11 4.83 -8.38 13.45
C ARG A 11 3.54 -7.60 13.68
N PHE A 12 3.59 -6.54 14.49
CA PHE A 12 2.44 -5.68 14.75
C PHE A 12 2.04 -4.84 13.54
N ALA A 13 3.03 -4.28 12.83
CA ALA A 13 2.80 -3.35 11.72
C ALA A 13 2.51 -4.04 10.38
N SER A 14 2.93 -5.30 10.21
CA SER A 14 2.69 -6.10 9.02
C SER A 14 1.21 -6.38 8.84
N THR A 15 0.69 -6.14 7.64
CA THR A 15 -0.71 -6.40 7.27
C THR A 15 -0.77 -6.82 5.82
N ASP A 16 -1.70 -7.70 5.46
CA ASP A 16 -2.02 -7.96 4.06
C ASP A 16 -2.64 -6.73 3.36
N ALA A 17 -2.61 -6.73 2.03
CA ALA A 17 -3.07 -5.60 1.24
C ALA A 17 -4.59 -5.31 1.39
N PRO A 18 -5.50 -6.30 1.31
CA PRO A 18 -6.93 -6.07 1.57
C PRO A 18 -7.20 -5.43 2.94
N THR A 19 -6.61 -5.97 4.01
CA THR A 19 -6.76 -5.44 5.36
C THR A 19 -6.19 -4.02 5.47
N ARG A 20 -5.04 -3.75 4.84
CA ARG A 20 -4.46 -2.40 4.82
C ARG A 20 -5.40 -1.39 4.17
N ILE A 21 -6.01 -1.72 3.03
CA ILE A 21 -6.93 -0.85 2.31
C ILE A 21 -8.13 -0.50 3.21
N LEU A 22 -8.73 -1.50 3.87
CA LEU A 22 -9.85 -1.27 4.79
C LEU A 22 -9.47 -0.36 5.96
N LYS A 23 -8.29 -0.56 6.56
CA LYS A 23 -7.78 0.31 7.62
C LYS A 23 -7.60 1.76 7.16
N CYS A 24 -7.08 1.98 5.95
CA CYS A 24 -6.95 3.33 5.38
C CYS A 24 -8.32 3.98 5.15
N ILE A 25 -9.29 3.25 4.60
CA ILE A 25 -10.66 3.76 4.39
C ILE A 25 -11.31 4.13 5.72
N ASP A 26 -11.22 3.25 6.71
CA ASP A 26 -11.75 3.49 8.06
C ASP A 26 -11.10 4.71 8.73
N MET A 27 -9.78 4.87 8.59
CA MET A 27 -9.05 6.04 9.09
C MET A 27 -9.58 7.33 8.47
N VAL A 28 -9.71 7.40 7.14
CA VAL A 28 -10.22 8.60 6.44
C VAL A 28 -11.65 8.92 6.87
N LYS A 29 -12.52 7.90 7.00
CA LYS A 29 -13.89 8.07 7.49
C LYS A 29 -13.92 8.63 8.91
N LYS A 30 -13.12 8.08 9.81
CA LYS A 30 -13.02 8.51 11.22
C LYS A 30 -12.42 9.90 11.38
N SER A 31 -11.47 10.27 10.51
CA SER A 31 -10.87 11.61 10.52
C SER A 31 -11.85 12.72 10.18
N ASN A 32 -12.97 12.41 9.49
CA ASN A 32 -14.06 13.35 9.24
C ASN A 32 -13.58 14.71 8.68
N PHE A 33 -12.62 14.67 7.75
CA PHE A 33 -11.92 15.87 7.24
C PHE A 33 -12.84 16.97 6.72
N ASN A 34 -13.98 16.60 6.14
CA ASN A 34 -14.96 17.57 5.64
C ASN A 34 -15.65 18.36 6.76
N ASN A 35 -15.43 18.02 8.04
CA ASN A 35 -15.87 18.79 9.19
C ASN A 35 -14.76 19.61 9.87
N ASP A 36 -13.52 19.50 9.38
CA ASP A 36 -12.43 20.34 9.85
C ASP A 36 -12.67 21.82 9.44
N PRO A 37 -12.64 22.77 10.40
CA PRO A 37 -12.95 24.16 10.14
C PRO A 37 -11.90 24.86 9.27
N PHE A 38 -10.64 24.45 9.32
CA PHE A 38 -9.61 25.00 8.44
C PHE A 38 -9.83 24.52 7.01
N LEU A 39 -10.02 23.22 6.80
CA LEU A 39 -10.28 22.68 5.46
C LEU A 39 -11.54 23.26 4.83
N LYS A 40 -12.61 23.43 5.61
CA LYS A 40 -13.81 24.15 5.18
C LYS A 40 -13.52 25.59 4.79
N GLY A 41 -12.75 26.32 5.59
CA GLY A 41 -12.37 27.70 5.33
C GLY A 41 -11.60 27.88 4.01
N PHE A 42 -10.81 26.88 3.62
CA PHE A 42 -10.11 26.84 2.32
C PHE A 42 -10.94 26.23 1.19
N GLY A 43 -12.18 25.81 1.44
CA GLY A 43 -13.04 25.17 0.43
C GLY A 43 -12.57 23.78 0.00
N VAL A 44 -11.73 23.11 0.79
CA VAL A 44 -11.19 21.79 0.49
C VAL A 44 -12.19 20.71 0.93
N GLN A 45 -12.43 19.73 0.05
CA GLN A 45 -13.24 18.55 0.35
C GLN A 45 -12.45 17.27 0.04
N ILE A 46 -12.62 16.26 0.89
CA ILE A 46 -11.94 14.98 0.80
C ILE A 46 -12.98 13.87 0.67
N LYS A 47 -12.85 13.03 -0.36
CA LYS A 47 -13.69 11.84 -0.54
C LYS A 47 -13.18 10.71 0.37
N ALA A 48 -14.09 10.01 1.04
CA ALA A 48 -13.75 8.88 1.91
C ALA A 48 -13.46 7.57 1.16
N GLU A 49 -13.81 7.51 -0.12
CA GLU A 49 -13.58 6.34 -0.97
C GLU A 49 -12.28 6.49 -1.75
N PRO A 50 -11.47 5.42 -1.89
CA PRO A 50 -10.30 5.44 -2.76
C PRO A 50 -10.68 5.74 -4.21
N MET A 51 -9.74 6.35 -4.94
CA MET A 51 -9.87 6.52 -6.38
C MET A 51 -9.63 5.18 -7.09
N ASN A 52 -10.54 4.81 -8.00
CA ASN A 52 -10.35 3.67 -8.87
C ASN A 52 -9.49 4.05 -10.07
N VAL A 53 -8.49 3.23 -10.39
CA VAL A 53 -7.57 3.45 -11.51
C VAL A 53 -7.43 2.20 -12.36
N SER A 54 -7.32 2.38 -13.69
CA SER A 54 -7.09 1.29 -14.62
C SER A 54 -5.62 0.89 -14.64
N GLY A 55 -5.31 -0.34 -14.21
CA GLY A 55 -3.98 -0.92 -14.27
C GLY A 55 -3.74 -1.76 -15.53
N ARG A 56 -2.48 -2.13 -15.77
CA ARG A 56 -2.08 -3.15 -16.76
C ARG A 56 -1.19 -4.18 -16.11
N VAL A 57 -1.37 -5.45 -16.48
CA VAL A 57 -0.47 -6.54 -16.11
C VAL A 57 0.42 -6.83 -17.31
N LEU A 58 1.71 -6.51 -17.19
CA LEU A 58 2.68 -6.83 -18.23
C LEU A 58 3.10 -8.31 -18.10
N PRO A 59 3.34 -9.03 -19.21
CA PRO A 59 3.88 -10.37 -19.13
C PRO A 59 5.27 -10.34 -18.49
N PRO A 60 5.64 -11.37 -17.69
CA PRO A 60 6.99 -11.46 -17.15
C PRO A 60 8.02 -11.65 -18.27
N PRO A 61 9.27 -11.19 -18.09
CA PRO A 61 10.32 -11.41 -19.07
C PRO A 61 10.65 -12.90 -19.21
N ARG A 62 11.14 -13.30 -20.38
CA ARG A 62 11.68 -14.64 -20.59
C ARG A 62 13.04 -14.75 -19.91
N LEU A 63 13.24 -15.83 -19.15
CA LEU A 63 14.55 -16.18 -18.59
C LEU A 63 15.26 -17.13 -19.55
N GLU A 64 16.34 -16.66 -20.18
CA GLU A 64 17.23 -17.50 -20.98
C GLU A 64 18.37 -18.01 -20.10
N TYR A 65 18.39 -19.31 -19.84
CA TYR A 65 19.51 -19.96 -19.17
C TYR A 65 20.57 -20.33 -20.21
N GLY A 66 21.85 -20.17 -19.86
CA GLY A 66 22.94 -20.58 -20.74
C GLY A 66 22.81 -22.08 -21.09
N LYS A 67 22.78 -22.39 -22.40
CA LYS A 67 23.03 -23.76 -22.87
C LYS A 67 24.46 -24.07 -22.46
N GLY A 68 24.68 -25.07 -21.61
CA GLY A 68 26.01 -25.41 -21.13
C GLY A 68 26.98 -25.50 -22.31
N ASN A 69 27.97 -24.60 -22.36
CA ASN A 69 29.17 -24.79 -23.16
C ASN A 69 30.04 -25.84 -22.45
N GLY A 70 29.53 -27.05 -22.36
CA GLY A 70 30.32 -28.27 -22.19
C GLY A 70 30.40 -28.93 -23.56
N GLY A 71 31.26 -28.38 -24.42
CA GLY A 71 31.62 -29.06 -25.66
C GLY A 71 32.50 -30.26 -25.31
N ARG A 72 32.14 -31.43 -25.87
CA ARG A 72 32.91 -32.68 -25.92
C ARG A 72 33.26 -33.33 -24.58
#